data_AF-A0A3L9JGW1-F1
#
_entry.id   AF-A0A3L9JGW1-F1
#
_cell.length_a   1.000
_cell.length_b   1.000
_cell.length_c   1.000
_cell.angle_alpha   90.00
_cell.angle_beta   90.00
_cell.angle_gamma   90.00
#
_symmetry.space_group_name_H-M   'P 1'
#
loop_
_entity.id
_entity.type
_entity.pdbx_description
1 polymer ?
#
loop_
_entity_poly.entity_id
_entity_poly.type
_entity_poly.pdbx_seq_one_letter_code
_entity_poly.pdbx_strand_id
1 'polypeptide(L)' 'LRLLGKGWGINQIASLLKKSNKTISAQKNSAMRRLAIHSNAEMYAWINSAQGARELNLPSVYGDAAEWNTAELRREMSHS' A
#
# COMPACT_ATOMS: atom_id res chain seq x y z
N LEU A 1 5.24 -0.75 1.44
CA LEU A 1 4.14 -1.50 2.08
C LEU A 1 2.97 -0.62 2.47
N ARG A 2 3.17 0.59 3.01
CA ARG A 2 2.09 1.54 3.36
C ARG A 2 1.04 1.76 2.25
N LEU A 3 1.46 2.04 1.01
CA LEU A 3 0.53 2.24 -0.11
C LEU A 3 -0.27 0.96 -0.44
N LEU A 4 0.36 -0.21 -0.37
CA LEU A 4 -0.34 -1.50 -0.52
C LEU A 4 -1.37 -1.70 0.58
N GLY A 5 -1.05 -1.33 1.83
CA GLY A 5 -1.99 -1.39 2.95
C GLY A 5 -3.13 -0.38 2.88
N LYS A 6 -2.98 0.68 2.07
CA LYS A 6 -4.08 1.59 1.70
C LYS A 6 -4.91 1.08 0.51
N GLY A 7 -4.68 -0.15 0.04
CA GLY A 7 -5.42 -0.75 -1.07
C GLY A 7 -4.89 -0.44 -2.48
N TRP A 8 -3.73 0.22 -2.61
CA TRP A 8 -3.19 0.57 -3.93
C TRP A 8 -2.54 -0.63 -4.62
N GLY A 9 -2.80 -0.79 -5.92
CA GLY A 9 -2.12 -1.77 -6.76
C GLY A 9 -0.71 -1.31 -7.19
N ILE A 10 0.16 -2.28 -7.50
CA ILE A 10 1.57 -2.02 -7.90
C ILE A 10 1.67 -1.08 -9.10
N ASN A 11 0.81 -1.23 -10.12
CA ASN A 11 0.77 -0.36 -11.29
C ASN A 11 0.37 1.08 -10.93
N GLN A 12 -0.58 1.25 -10.01
CA GLN A 12 -1.02 2.58 -9.55
C GLN A 12 0.09 3.26 -8.75
N ILE A 13 0.78 2.51 -7.88
CA ILE A 13 1.94 2.99 -7.12
C ILE A 13 3.08 3.39 -8.07
N ALA A 14 3.33 2.60 -9.11
CA ALA A 14 4.35 2.88 -10.12
C ALA A 14 4.08 4.21 -10.83
N SER A 15 2.83 4.42 -11.26
CA SER A 15 2.39 5.69 -11.86
C SER A 15 2.51 6.86 -10.88
N LEU A 16 1.97 6.72 -9.66
CA LEU A 16 1.99 7.75 -8.62
C LEU A 16 3.42 8.18 -8.26
N LEU A 17 4.33 7.22 -8.10
CA LEU A 17 5.72 7.50 -7.72
C LEU A 17 6.64 7.79 -8.91
N LYS A 18 6.11 7.81 -10.14
CA LYS A 18 6.88 7.98 -11.39
C LYS A 18 8.07 6.99 -11.47
N LYS A 19 7.81 5.72 -11.14
CA LYS A 19 8.83 4.65 -11.11
C LYS A 19 8.35 3.42 -11.89
N SER A 20 9.30 2.63 -12.39
CA SER A 20 8.95 1.38 -13.06
C SER A 20 8.32 0.36 -12.08
N ASN A 21 7.44 -0.50 -12.61
CA ASN A 21 6.87 -1.61 -11.84
C ASN A 21 7.95 -2.54 -11.25
N LYS A 22 9.08 -2.72 -11.96
CA LYS A 22 10.24 -3.49 -11.46
C LYS A 22 10.83 -2.84 -10.22
N THR A 23 10.99 -1.51 -10.21
CA THR A 23 11.48 -0.76 -9.05
C THR A 23 10.53 -0.89 -7.87
N ILE A 24 9.21 -0.72 -8.08
CA ILE A 24 8.23 -0.86 -7.01
C ILE A 24 8.22 -2.29 -6.44
N SER A 25 8.32 -3.30 -7.31
CA SER A 25 8.39 -4.70 -6.91
C SER A 25 9.66 -5.01 -6.11
N ALA A 26 10.81 -4.45 -6.52
CA ALA A 26 12.06 -4.59 -5.78
C ALA A 26 11.99 -3.94 -4.39
N GLN A 27 11.37 -2.76 -4.29
CA GLN A 27 11.15 -2.07 -3.01
C GLN A 27 10.20 -2.85 -2.10
N LYS A 28 9.12 -3.43 -2.66
CA LYS A 28 8.24 -4.35 -1.94
C LYS A 28 9.02 -5.53 -1.38
N ASN A 29 9.83 -6.19 -2.20
CA ASN A 29 10.63 -7.35 -1.78
C ASN A 29 11.70 -6.98 -0.74
N SER A 30 12.34 -5.82 -0.88
CA SER A 30 13.28 -5.29 0.12
C SER A 30 12.59 -5.06 1.47
N ALA A 31 11.38 -4.49 1.46
CA ALA A 31 10.59 -4.30 2.67
C ALA A 31 10.14 -5.64 3.29
N MET A 32 9.69 -6.61 2.48
CA MET A 32 9.34 -7.95 2.97
C MET A 32 10.53 -8.65 3.61
N ARG A 33 11.72 -8.61 2.98
CA ARG A 33 12.94 -9.21 3.52
C ARG A 33 13.33 -8.60 4.87
N ARG A 34 13.21 -7.28 5.02
CA ARG A 34 13.48 -6.58 6.29
C ARG A 34 12.54 -7.02 7.42
N LEU A 35 11.34 -7.48 7.09
CA LEU A 35 10.31 -7.93 8.02
C LEU A 35 10.27 -9.46 8.15
N ALA A 36 11.22 -10.18 7.53
CA ALA A 36 11.21 -11.65 7.46
C ALA A 36 9.88 -12.24 6.94
N ILE A 37 9.27 -11.57 5.96
CA ILE A 37 8.04 -12.01 5.27
C ILE A 37 8.45 -12.76 4.00
N HIS A 38 7.96 -13.99 3.83
CA HIS A 38 8.41 -14.89 2.77
C HIS A 38 7.42 -15.00 1.61
N SER A 39 6.17 -14.57 1.80
CA SER A 39 5.14 -14.65 0.77
C SER A 39 4.28 -13.39 0.68
N ASN A 40 3.62 -13.20 -0.46
CA ASN A 40 2.64 -12.11 -0.60
C ASN A 40 1.44 -12.30 0.35
N ALA A 41 1.04 -13.54 0.63
CA ALA A 41 -0.05 -13.82 1.57
C ALA A 41 0.32 -13.37 2.99
N GLU A 42 1.52 -13.74 3.45
CA GLU A 42 2.07 -13.27 4.72
C GLU A 42 2.22 -11.75 4.76
N MET A 43 2.60 -11.12 3.63
CA MET A 43 2.67 -9.67 3.54
C MET A 43 1.32 -9.01 3.80
N TYR A 44 0.25 -9.49 3.17
CA TYR A 44 -1.08 -8.95 3.40
C TYR A 44 -1.60 -9.28 4.80
N ALA A 45 -1.30 -10.46 5.34
CA ALA A 45 -1.62 -10.80 6.73
C ALA A 45 -0.92 -9.86 7.72
N TRP A 46 0.38 -9.59 7.51
CA TRP A 46 1.15 -8.67 8.33
C TRP A 46 0.62 -7.23 8.24
N ILE A 47 0.33 -6.74 7.04
CA ILE A 47 -0.26 -5.41 6.81
C ILE A 47 -1.57 -5.23 7.60
N ASN A 48 -2.42 -6.26 7.64
CA ASN A 48 -3.71 -6.23 8.35
C ASN A 48 -3.61 -6.60 9.84
N SER A 49 -2.43 -6.97 10.33
CA SER A 49 -2.19 -7.22 11.75
C SER A 49 -2.11 -5.90 12.54
N ALA A 50 -2.35 -5.96 13.85
CA ALA A 50 -2.19 -4.79 14.73
C ALA A 50 -0.76 -4.20 14.67
N GLN A 51 0.26 -5.06 14.57
CA GLN A 51 1.65 -4.63 14.43
C GLN A 51 1.87 -3.91 13.10
N GLY A 52 1.48 -4.51 11.98
CA GLY A 52 1.68 -3.90 10.66
C GLY A 52 0.88 -2.62 10.47
N ALA A 53 -0.35 -2.56 10.97
CA ALA A 53 -1.16 -1.34 10.95
C ALA A 53 -0.49 -0.20 11.73
N ARG A 54 0.05 -0.50 12.92
CA ARG A 54 0.78 0.48 13.74
C ARG A 54 2.08 0.93 13.07
N GLU A 55 2.91 0.01 12.60
CA GLU A 55 4.20 0.34 11.95
C GLU A 55 4.01 1.10 10.63
N LEU A 56 2.96 0.76 9.88
CA LEU A 56 2.63 1.46 8.65
C LEU A 56 1.83 2.74 8.90
N ASN A 57 1.50 3.10 10.15
CA ASN A 57 0.66 4.23 10.50
C ASN A 57 -0.63 4.24 9.65
N LEU A 58 -1.26 3.07 9.52
CA LEU A 58 -2.54 2.93 8.83
C LEU A 58 -3.65 3.36 9.79
N PRO A 59 -4.64 4.16 9.33
CA PRO A 59 -5.86 4.38 10.11
C PRO A 59 -6.45 3.01 10.45
N SER A 60 -6.90 2.83 11.68
CA SER A 60 -7.38 1.54 12.19
C SER A 60 -8.38 0.92 11.21
N VAL A 61 -8.01 -0.24 10.66
CA VAL A 61 -8.86 -1.07 9.77
C VAL A 61 -10.20 -1.42 10.44
N TYR A 62 -10.29 -1.28 11.76
CA TYR A 62 -11.48 -1.57 12.57
C TYR A 62 -12.16 -0.33 13.20
N GLY A 63 -11.76 0.90 12.85
CA GLY A 63 -12.26 2.11 13.52
C GLY A 63 -12.77 3.23 12.63
N ASP A 64 -12.35 3.29 11.37
CA ASP A 64 -12.89 4.25 10.41
C ASP A 64 -12.73 3.60 9.05
N ALA A 65 -13.84 3.13 8.49
CA ALA A 65 -13.95 2.87 7.07
C ALA A 65 -13.90 4.23 6.34
N ALA A 66 -12.76 4.92 6.44
CA ALA A 66 -12.45 6.13 5.69
C ALA A 66 -12.32 5.69 4.23
N GLU A 67 -13.47 5.60 3.58
CA GLU A 67 -13.80 6.28 2.34
C GLU A 67 -12.63 6.52 1.38
N TRP A 68 -11.85 5.49 1.04
CA TRP A 68 -11.01 5.53 -0.15
C TRP A 68 -11.87 5.22 -1.37
N ASN A 69 -12.85 6.09 -1.59
CA ASN A 69 -13.63 6.09 -2.81
C ASN A 69 -12.71 6.63 -3.90
N THR A 70 -12.27 5.74 -4.80
CA THR A 70 -11.43 6.03 -5.99
C THR A 70 -11.98 7.16 -6.88
N ALA A 71 -13.21 7.62 -6.60
CA ALA A 71 -13.85 8.78 -7.19
C ALA A 71 -13.20 10.13 -6.84
N GLU A 72 -12.63 10.32 -5.64
CA GLU A 72 -12.10 11.64 -5.23
C GLU A 72 -10.79 11.98 -5.95
N LEU A 73 -9.91 11.00 -6.12
CA LEU A 73 -8.65 11.16 -6.89
C LEU A 73 -8.86 11.33 -8.40
N ARG A 74 -9.96 10.79 -8.97
CA ARG A 74 -10.31 11.09 -10.38
C ARG A 74 -10.65 12.56 -10.58
N ARG A 75 -11.17 13.24 -9.55
CA ARG A 75 -11.54 14.66 -9.63
C ARG A 75 -10.30 15.55 -9.60
N GLU A 76 -9.28 15.21 -8.82
CA GLU A 76 -8.01 15.95 -8.78
C GLU A 76 -7.17 15.77 -10.06
N MET A 77 -7.22 14.59 -10.70
CA MET A 77 -6.51 14.35 -11.96
C MET A 77 -7.19 14.95 -13.21
N SER A 78 -8.42 15.47 -13.08
CA SER A 78 -9.16 16.08 -14.21
C SER A 78 -8.92 17.60 -14.33
N HIS A 79 -8.25 18.21 -13.36
CA HIS A 79 -7.82 19.61 -13.41
C HIS A 79 -6.30 19.69 -13.53
N SER A 80 -5.78 19.38 -14.71
CA SER A 80 -4.41 19.69 -15.14
C SER A 80 -4.36 19.78 -16.65
#